data_AF-A0A964KNL3-F1
#
_entry.id   AF-A0A964KNL3-F1
#
_cell.length_a   1.000
_cell.length_b   1.000
_cell.length_c   1.000
_cell.angle_alpha   90.00
_cell.angle_beta   90.00
_cell.angle_gamma   90.00
#
_symmetry.space_group_name_H-M   'P 1'
#
loop_
_entity.id
_entity.type
_entity.pdbx_description
1 polymer ?
#
loop_
_entity_poly.entity_id
_entity_poly.type
_entity_poly.pdbx_seq_one_letter_code
_entity_poly.pdbx_strand_id
1 'polypeptide(L)'
;MSVKDKVVVISGGAVALAADSVDAEGLFQKVIDTNIVGTFLGVKHVLPYMESLNDGHIIVFGQGNVSEQRNPNPGPSIGSATYSVTKIAIRALARAVVDEERESNVCVMSTSPDATGAA
;
A
#
# COMPACT_ATOMS: atom_id res chain seq x y z
N MET A 1 -2.46 -28.85 -16.88
CA MET A 1 -2.79 -27.41 -16.91
C MET A 1 -3.60 -27.11 -15.65
N SER A 2 -2.99 -26.48 -14.64
CA SER A 2 -3.68 -26.01 -13.43
C SER A 2 -3.02 -24.70 -13.03
N VAL A 3 -3.62 -23.61 -13.47
CA VAL A 3 -3.30 -22.24 -13.08
C VAL A 3 -3.55 -22.12 -11.58
N LYS A 4 -2.50 -21.99 -10.77
CA LYS A 4 -2.61 -21.45 -9.42
C LYS A 4 -1.84 -20.14 -9.46
N ASP A 5 -2.54 -19.07 -9.81
CA ASP A 5 -1.98 -17.72 -9.77
C ASP A 5 -1.44 -17.47 -8.36
N LYS A 6 -0.12 -17.26 -8.23
CA LYS A 6 0.54 -17.01 -6.94
C LYS A 6 0.37 -15.55 -6.57
N VAL A 7 -0.84 -15.22 -6.12
CA VAL A 7 -1.22 -13.87 -5.73
C VAL A 7 -1.03 -13.72 -4.22
N VAL A 8 -0.25 -12.72 -3.80
CA VAL A 8 -0.17 -12.31 -2.39
C VAL A 8 -0.77 -10.92 -2.24
N VAL A 9 -1.66 -10.74 -1.26
CA VAL A 9 -2.26 -9.44 -0.94
C VAL A 9 -1.66 -8.91 0.35
N ILE A 10 -1.10 -7.70 0.31
CA ILE A 10 -0.47 -7.02 1.44
C ILE A 10 -1.25 -5.74 1.75
N SER A 11 -1.89 -5.72 2.92
CA SER A 11 -2.67 -4.57 3.41
C SER A 11 -2.00 -3.91 4.60
N GLY A 12 -1.80 -2.60 4.54
CA GLY A 12 -1.57 -1.76 5.72
C GLY A 12 -2.87 -1.55 6.52
N GLY A 13 -2.75 -1.25 7.82
CA GLY A 13 -3.88 -0.96 8.70
C GLY A 13 -4.54 0.41 8.42
N ALA A 14 -5.79 0.58 8.84
CA ALA A 14 -6.50 1.86 8.75
C ALA A 14 -6.39 2.63 10.08
N VAL A 15 -5.48 3.60 10.12
CA VAL A 15 -5.42 4.59 11.21
C VAL A 15 -5.23 5.96 10.56
N ALA A 16 -6.26 6.81 10.65
CA ALA A 16 -6.21 8.20 10.20
C ALA A 16 -5.71 9.09 11.36
N LEU A 17 -4.81 10.01 11.05
CA LEU A 17 -4.25 10.96 12.01
C LEU A 17 -4.31 12.38 11.46
N ALA A 18 -4.86 13.26 12.29
CA ALA A 18 -4.84 14.69 12.08
C ALA A 18 -3.47 15.25 12.48
N ALA A 19 -3.04 16.30 11.78
CA ALA A 19 -1.72 16.92 11.99
C ALA A 19 -1.59 17.63 13.36
N ASP A 20 -2.71 17.91 14.03
CA ASP A 20 -2.81 18.63 15.30
C ASP A 20 -3.06 17.72 16.52
N SER A 21 -2.91 16.39 16.37
CA SER A 21 -3.18 15.46 17.47
C SER A 21 -2.19 15.60 18.64
N VAL A 22 -2.68 15.54 19.88
CA VAL A 22 -1.92 15.74 21.13
C VAL A 22 -0.83 14.65 21.36
N ASP A 23 -0.93 13.50 20.69
CA ASP A 23 0.09 12.44 20.64
C ASP A 23 0.56 12.19 19.19
N ALA A 24 0.91 13.27 18.48
CA ALA A 24 1.22 13.21 17.05
C ALA A 24 2.39 12.29 16.71
N GLU A 25 3.46 12.28 17.51
CA GLU A 25 4.68 11.53 17.18
C GLU A 25 4.49 10.02 17.30
N GLY A 26 4.00 9.53 18.45
CA GLY A 26 3.81 8.10 18.68
C GLY A 26 2.78 7.50 17.73
N LEU A 27 1.69 8.23 17.48
CA LEU A 27 0.68 7.83 16.52
C LEU A 27 1.23 7.87 15.08
N PHE A 28 1.96 8.91 14.70
CA PHE A 28 2.59 9.01 13.38
C PHE A 28 3.52 7.82 13.13
N GLN A 29 4.41 7.52 14.08
CA GLN A 29 5.32 6.38 13.98
C GLN A 29 4.56 5.07 13.82
N LYS A 30 3.49 4.85 14.60
CA LYS A 30 2.65 3.65 14.47
C LYS A 30 2.03 3.50 13.08
N VAL A 31 1.59 4.60 12.47
CA VAL A 31 1.02 4.58 11.11
C VAL A 31 2.09 4.30 10.06
N ILE A 32 3.28 4.87 10.19
CA ILE A 32 4.43 4.58 9.32
C ILE A 32 4.84 3.12 9.44
N ASP A 33 5.01 2.62 10.66
CA ASP A 33 5.43 1.24 10.93
C ASP A 33 4.41 0.24 10.39
N THR A 34 3.13 0.47 10.64
CA THR A 34 2.09 -0.45 10.19
C THR A 34 1.95 -0.44 8.66
N ASN A 35 1.92 0.75 8.05
CA ASN A 35 1.55 0.87 6.65
C ASN A 35 2.76 0.74 5.73
N ILE A 36 3.84 1.49 5.98
CA ILE A 36 5.00 1.50 5.09
C ILE A 36 5.92 0.33 5.45
N VAL A 37 6.36 0.24 6.71
CA VAL A 37 7.32 -0.79 7.13
C VAL A 37 6.71 -2.18 7.00
N GLY A 38 5.46 -2.35 7.45
CA GLY A 38 4.73 -3.61 7.29
C GLY A 38 4.59 -4.05 5.82
N THR A 39 4.27 -3.11 4.91
CA THR A 39 4.18 -3.44 3.48
C THR A 39 5.53 -3.83 2.89
N PHE A 40 6.58 -3.06 3.20
CA PHE A 40 7.95 -3.36 2.76
C PHE A 40 8.41 -4.75 3.24
N LEU A 41 8.20 -5.07 4.52
CA LEU A 41 8.58 -6.37 5.06
C LEU A 41 7.79 -7.50 4.42
N GLY A 42 6.49 -7.31 4.17
CA GLY A 42 5.67 -8.29 3.44
C GLY A 42 6.24 -8.58 2.05
N VAL A 43 6.59 -7.55 1.29
CA VAL A 43 7.22 -7.69 -0.03
C VAL A 43 8.55 -8.41 0.09
N LYS A 44 9.45 -7.91 0.96
CA LYS A 44 10.80 -8.46 1.19
C LYS A 44 10.79 -9.97 1.46
N HIS A 45 9.82 -10.46 2.24
CA HIS A 45 9.77 -11.87 2.62
C HIS A 45 9.16 -12.78 1.54
N VAL A 46 8.33 -12.22 0.66
CA VAL A 46 7.68 -12.97 -0.42
C VAL A 46 8.56 -13.04 -1.68
N LEU A 47 9.33 -11.98 -1.95
CA LEU A 47 10.14 -11.85 -3.16
C LEU A 47 11.06 -13.07 -3.44
N PRO A 48 11.87 -13.56 -2.48
CA PRO A 48 12.78 -14.69 -2.77
C PRO A 48 12.05 -15.95 -3.23
N TYR A 49 10.81 -16.17 -2.76
CA TYR A 49 10.00 -17.31 -3.20
C TYR A 49 9.50 -17.11 -4.63
N MET A 50 9.01 -15.92 -4.97
CA MET A 50 8.53 -15.61 -6.33
C MET A 50 9.66 -15.60 -7.35
N GLU A 51 10.81 -15.01 -7.00
CA GLU A 51 12.04 -15.04 -7.80
C GLU A 51 12.48 -16.47 -8.11
N SER A 52 12.51 -17.35 -7.09
CA SER A 52 12.90 -18.76 -7.28
C SER A 52 11.99 -19.53 -8.25
N LEU A 53 10.78 -19.02 -8.47
CA LEU A 53 9.77 -19.61 -9.35
C LEU A 53 9.68 -18.89 -10.69
N ASN A 54 10.37 -17.75 -10.83
CA ASN A 54 10.29 -16.83 -11.96
C ASN A 54 8.83 -16.47 -12.33
N ASP A 55 8.00 -16.30 -11.31
CA ASP A 55 6.55 -16.08 -11.45
C ASP A 55 5.93 -15.63 -10.13
N GLY A 56 5.14 -14.56 -10.15
CA GLY A 56 4.40 -14.11 -8.99
C GLY A 56 3.65 -12.79 -9.19
N HIS A 57 2.57 -12.62 -8.42
CA HIS A 57 1.79 -11.39 -8.38
C HIS A 57 1.64 -10.90 -6.95
N ILE A 58 2.02 -9.65 -6.69
CA ILE A 58 1.83 -8.98 -5.40
C ILE A 58 0.80 -7.86 -5.59
N ILE A 59 -0.21 -7.81 -4.72
CA ILE A 59 -1.19 -6.74 -4.66
C ILE A 59 -0.99 -5.98 -3.36
N VAL A 60 -0.76 -4.67 -3.45
CA VAL A 60 -0.66 -3.76 -2.30
C VAL A 60 -1.78 -2.74 -2.31
N PHE A 61 -2.18 -2.25 -1.12
CA PHE A 61 -3.21 -1.22 -1.00
C PHE A 61 -2.62 0.18 -0.78
N GLY A 62 -2.41 0.92 -1.88
CA GLY A 62 -1.67 2.19 -1.91
C GLY A 62 -2.42 3.40 -2.48
N GLN A 63 -3.75 3.41 -2.58
CA GLN A 63 -4.46 4.63 -2.97
C GLN A 63 -4.75 5.51 -1.74
N GLY A 64 -4.32 6.77 -1.79
CA GLY A 64 -4.61 7.79 -0.79
C GLY A 64 -5.57 8.83 -1.35
N ASN A 65 -6.46 9.35 -0.50
CA ASN A 65 -7.38 10.43 -0.84
C ASN A 65 -6.70 11.80 -0.74
N VAL A 66 -5.58 11.98 -1.44
CA VAL A 66 -5.03 13.33 -1.63
C VAL A 66 -5.84 13.98 -2.75
N SER A 67 -6.45 15.10 -2.40
CA SER A 67 -7.50 15.87 -3.08
C SER A 67 -7.30 16.17 -4.56
N GLU A 68 -6.11 15.91 -5.12
CA GLU A 68 -5.76 16.35 -6.47
C GLU A 68 -5.78 15.24 -7.52
N GLN A 69 -5.65 13.96 -7.13
CA GLN A 69 -5.37 12.91 -8.13
C GLN A 69 -6.59 12.13 -8.63
N ARG A 70 -7.78 12.23 -8.00
CA ARG A 70 -8.91 11.36 -8.41
C ARG A 70 -10.32 11.94 -8.24
N ASN A 71 -10.50 13.08 -7.56
CA ASN A 71 -11.84 13.63 -7.32
C ASN A 71 -11.84 15.16 -7.43
N PRO A 72 -12.56 15.76 -8.40
CA PRO A 72 -12.73 17.23 -8.51
C PRO A 72 -13.42 17.86 -7.30
N ASN A 73 -14.13 17.05 -6.49
CA ASN A 73 -14.77 17.44 -5.23
C ASN A 73 -14.31 16.48 -4.12
N PRO A 74 -13.05 16.61 -3.66
CA PRO A 74 -12.59 15.83 -2.54
C PRO A 74 -13.40 16.25 -1.32
N GLY A 75 -14.21 15.33 -0.78
CA GLY A 75 -14.78 15.51 0.56
C GLY A 75 -13.66 15.83 1.55
N PRO A 76 -13.95 16.51 2.67
CA PRO A 76 -12.91 17.03 3.56
C PRO A 76 -11.96 15.91 4.02
N SER A 77 -10.73 15.91 3.51
CA SER A 77 -9.61 15.03 3.95
C SER A 77 -9.00 15.50 5.28
N ILE A 78 -9.71 16.34 6.03
CA ILE A 78 -9.26 16.92 7.29
C ILE A 78 -9.12 15.78 8.29
N GLY A 79 -7.90 15.55 8.77
CA GLY A 79 -7.61 14.49 9.75
C GLY A 79 -7.00 13.19 9.19
N SER A 80 -6.64 13.13 7.90
CA SER A 80 -6.07 11.91 7.28
C SER A 80 -4.71 12.13 6.60
N ALA A 81 -3.97 13.18 6.95
CA ALA A 81 -2.73 13.55 6.27
C ALA A 81 -1.70 12.40 6.29
N THR A 82 -1.38 11.89 7.48
CA THR A 82 -0.42 10.79 7.65
C THR A 82 -0.85 9.55 6.89
N TYR A 83 -2.11 9.15 7.04
CA TYR A 83 -2.68 8.01 6.32
C TYR A 83 -2.52 8.16 4.79
N SER A 84 -2.90 9.32 4.26
CA SER A 84 -2.85 9.59 2.82
C SER A 84 -1.42 9.54 2.27
N VAL A 85 -0.45 10.09 3.02
CA VAL A 85 0.99 10.00 2.70
C VAL A 85 1.44 8.55 2.67
N THR A 86 1.08 7.73 3.66
CA THR A 86 1.49 6.31 3.67
C THR A 86 0.95 5.53 2.48
N LYS A 87 -0.26 5.85 2.00
CA LYS A 87 -0.82 5.21 0.82
C LYS A 87 -0.06 5.60 -0.44
N ILE A 88 0.24 6.89 -0.64
CA ILE A 88 1.09 7.34 -1.75
C ILE A 88 2.46 6.64 -1.70
N ALA A 89 3.07 6.54 -0.51
CA ALA A 89 4.34 5.85 -0.33
C ALA A 89 4.26 4.36 -0.74
N ILE A 90 3.19 3.65 -0.36
CA ILE A 90 2.96 2.26 -0.79
C ILE A 90 2.84 2.16 -2.32
N ARG A 91 2.20 3.12 -2.98
CA ARG A 91 2.12 3.16 -4.45
C ARG A 91 3.48 3.36 -5.11
N ALA A 92 4.29 4.27 -4.56
CA ALA A 92 5.65 4.50 -5.04
C ALA A 92 6.53 3.25 -4.83
N LEU A 93 6.43 2.62 -3.65
CA LEU A 93 7.11 1.36 -3.34
C LEU A 93 6.73 0.26 -4.35
N ALA A 94 5.44 0.06 -4.62
CA ALA A 94 4.99 -0.91 -5.61
C ALA A 94 5.64 -0.69 -6.98
N ARG A 95 5.72 0.57 -7.42
CA ARG A 95 6.31 0.90 -8.71
C ARG A 95 7.80 0.60 -8.76
N ALA A 96 8.54 0.96 -7.71
CA ALA A 96 9.96 0.67 -7.60
C ALA A 96 10.23 -0.84 -7.66
N VAL A 97 9.47 -1.63 -6.89
CA VAL A 97 9.64 -3.09 -6.86
C VAL A 97 9.30 -3.74 -8.22
N VAL A 98 8.30 -3.25 -8.96
CA VAL A 98 8.07 -3.74 -10.34
C VAL A 98 9.29 -3.55 -11.23
N ASP A 99 9.93 -2.39 -11.12
CA ASP A 99 11.08 -2.07 -11.96
C ASP A 99 12.31 -2.90 -11.54
N GLU A 100 12.48 -3.17 -10.23
CA GLU A 100 13.52 -4.04 -9.67
C GLU A 100 13.34 -5.52 -10.08
N GLU A 101 12.10 -6.02 -10.06
CA GLU A 101 11.78 -7.45 -10.23
C GLU A 101 11.36 -7.84 -11.65
N ARG A 102 11.59 -6.95 -12.61
CA ARG A 102 11.19 -7.13 -14.01
C ARG A 102 11.79 -8.40 -14.63
N GLU A 103 13.02 -8.75 -14.25
CA GLU A 103 13.73 -9.92 -14.79
C GLU A 103 13.20 -11.24 -14.21
N SER A 104 12.70 -11.19 -12.97
CA SER A 104 12.15 -12.32 -12.22
C SER A 104 10.70 -12.67 -12.58
N ASN A 105 10.10 -11.96 -13.55
CA ASN A 105 8.69 -12.08 -13.94
C ASN A 105 7.72 -11.96 -12.73
N VAL A 106 8.06 -11.09 -11.78
CA VAL A 106 7.20 -10.75 -10.64
C VAL A 106 6.50 -9.43 -10.94
N CYS A 107 5.18 -9.41 -10.78
CA CYS A 107 4.36 -8.23 -11.01
C CYS A 107 3.80 -7.70 -9.69
N VAL A 108 4.01 -6.42 -9.41
CA VAL A 108 3.43 -5.74 -8.24
C VAL A 108 2.40 -4.71 -8.70
N MET A 109 1.19 -4.78 -8.14
CA MET A 109 0.09 -3.90 -8.47
C MET A 109 -0.40 -3.17 -7.22
N SER A 110 -0.70 -1.88 -7.36
CA SER A 110 -1.36 -1.10 -6.33
C SER A 110 -2.83 -0.93 -6.68
N THR A 111 -3.71 -1.30 -5.76
CA THR A 111 -5.17 -1.12 -5.90
C THR A 111 -5.74 -0.50 -4.63
N SER A 112 -7.00 -0.12 -4.68
CA SER A 112 -7.76 0.28 -3.50
C SER A 112 -9.22 -0.10 -3.69
N PRO A 113 -9.87 -0.64 -2.65
CA PRO A 113 -11.31 -0.63 -2.61
C PRO A 113 -11.77 0.84 -2.58
N ASP A 114 -12.68 1.21 -3.48
CA ASP A 114 -13.50 2.41 -3.27
C ASP A 114 -14.36 2.20 -2.02
N ALA A 115 -14.94 3.27 -1.47
CA ALA A 115 -15.84 3.20 -0.32
C ALA A 115 -17.12 2.44 -0.69
N THR A 116 -17.05 1.11 -0.73
CA THR A 116 -18.22 0.27 -0.60
C THR A 116 -18.71 0.44 0.83
N GLY A 117 -19.93 0.93 0.98
CA GLY A 117 -20.61 0.98 2.26
C GLY A 117 -20.61 -0.40 2.89
N ALA A 118 -19.69 -0.63 3.83
CA ALA A 118 -19.86 -1.67 4.82
C ALA A 118 -21.02 -1.21 5.70
N ALA A 119 -22.22 -1.65 5.33
CA ALA A 119 -23.42 -1.55 6.13
C ALA A 119 -23.34 -2.48 7.34
#